data_AF-A0A351VGM6-F1
#
_entry.id   AF-A0A351VGM6-F1
#
_cell.length_a   1.000
_cell.length_b   1.000
_cell.length_c   1.000
_cell.angle_alpha   90.00
_cell.angle_beta   90.00
_cell.angle_gamma   90.00
#
_symmetry.space_group_name_H-M   'P 1'
#
loop_
_entity.id
_entity.type
_entity.pdbx_description
1 polymer ?
#
loop_
_entity_poly.entity_id
_entity_poly.type
_entity_poly.pdbx_seq_one_letter_code
_entity_poly.pdbx_strand_id
1 'polypeptide(L)' 'MSASIRIDELRVKISAYGKENQGELLYALAEGAQLISGCEQVRIYLEDLTRGALTCAHATGRRVEEIREASFAIG' A
#
# COMPACT_ATOMS: atom_id res chain seq x y z
N MET A 1 18.68 -13.35 -4.66
CA MET A 1 17.36 -13.66 -5.25
C MET A 1 17.06 -12.62 -6.32
N SER A 2 16.55 -13.02 -7.49
CA SER A 2 16.20 -12.07 -8.56
C SER A 2 14.86 -11.40 -8.27
N ALA A 3 14.66 -10.15 -8.72
CA ALA A 3 13.44 -9.39 -8.47
C ALA A 3 12.17 -10.10 -8.98
N SER A 4 12.27 -10.88 -10.06
CA SER A 4 11.16 -11.67 -10.63
C SER A 4 10.60 -12.68 -9.62
N ILE A 5 11.47 -13.43 -8.93
CA ILE A 5 11.05 -14.44 -7.94
C ILE A 5 10.26 -13.77 -6.81
N ARG A 6 10.72 -12.60 -6.36
CA ARG A 6 10.06 -11.87 -5.28
C ARG A 6 8.68 -11.35 -5.69
N ILE A 7 8.53 -10.88 -6.94
CA ILE A 7 7.23 -10.42 -7.47
C ILE A 7 6.24 -11.60 -7.52
N ASP A 8 6.67 -12.78 -7.95
CA ASP A 8 5.81 -13.97 -8.00
C ASP A 8 5.35 -14.41 -6.60
N GLU A 9 6.25 -14.39 -5.60
CA GLU A 9 5.89 -14.64 -4.19
C GLU A 9 4.83 -13.65 -3.67
N LEU A 10 5.01 -12.36 -3.96
CA LEU A 10 4.06 -11.32 -3.57
C LEU A 10 2.71 -11.52 -4.24
N ARG A 11 2.70 -11.87 -5.53
CA ARG A 11 1.47 -12.16 -6.27
C ARG A 11 0.68 -13.30 -5.62
N VAL A 12 1.36 -14.39 -5.25
CA VAL A 12 0.72 -15.52 -4.56
C VAL A 12 0.13 -15.08 -3.21
N LYS A 13 0.90 -14.35 -2.39
CA LYS A 13 0.41 -13.83 -1.09
C LYS A 13 -0.81 -12.93 -1.26
N ILE A 14 -0.74 -11.96 -2.16
CA ILE A 14 -1.83 -11.03 -2.45
C ILE A 14 -3.11 -11.78 -2.82
N SER A 15 -3.00 -12.82 -3.64
CA SER A 15 -4.17 -13.62 -4.05
C SER A 15 -4.79 -14.45 -2.93
N ALA A 16 -4.07 -14.70 -1.84
CA ALA A 16 -4.53 -15.47 -0.70
C ALA A 16 -5.18 -14.62 0.40
N TYR A 17 -5.00 -13.29 0.38
CA TYR A 17 -5.53 -12.42 1.43
C TYR A 17 -7.03 -12.20 1.30
N GLY A 18 -7.72 -12.34 2.44
CA GLY A 18 -9.13 -11.96 2.61
C GLY A 18 -9.28 -10.58 3.26
N LYS A 19 -10.52 -10.19 3.53
CA LYS A 19 -10.84 -8.88 4.17
C LYS A 19 -10.15 -8.69 5.52
N GLU A 20 -9.91 -9.76 6.26
CA GLU A 20 -9.25 -9.69 7.57
C GLU A 20 -7.75 -9.39 7.49
N ASN A 21 -7.14 -9.51 6.30
CA ASN A 21 -5.71 -9.31 6.09
C ASN A 21 -5.43 -8.00 5.34
N GLN A 22 -6.27 -6.99 5.51
CA GLN A 22 -6.18 -5.75 4.75
C GLN A 22 -4.82 -5.04 4.99
N GLY A 23 -4.30 -5.05 6.21
CA GLY A 23 -2.99 -4.45 6.51
C GLY A 23 -1.85 -5.16 5.78
N GLU A 24 -1.83 -6.49 5.84
CA GLU A 24 -0.83 -7.34 5.17
C GLU A 24 -0.93 -7.23 3.65
N LEU A 25 -2.16 -7.15 3.11
CA LEU A 25 -2.42 -6.91 1.71
C LEU A 25 -1.82 -5.58 1.25
N LEU A 26 -2.07 -4.50 1.99
CA LEU A 26 -1.53 -3.17 1.67
C LEU A 26 0.01 -3.16 1.72
N TYR A 27 0.59 -3.86 2.69
CA TYR A 27 2.05 -4.02 2.78
C TYR A 27 2.62 -4.76 1.56
N ALA A 28 2.04 -5.91 1.20
CA ALA A 28 2.49 -6.71 0.06
C ALA A 28 2.33 -5.97 -1.28
N LEU A 29 1.24 -5.21 -1.43
CA LEU A 29 1.01 -4.34 -2.59
C LEU A 29 2.07 -3.23 -2.67
N ALA A 30 2.36 -2.56 -1.55
CA ALA A 30 3.37 -1.51 -1.52
C ALA A 30 4.76 -2.05 -1.86
N GLU A 31 5.14 -3.20 -1.30
CA GLU A 31 6.41 -3.86 -1.61
C GLU A 31 6.53 -4.20 -3.10
N GLY A 32 5.49 -4.79 -3.68
CA GLY A 32 5.45 -5.10 -5.12
C GLY A 32 5.56 -3.85 -5.99
N ALA A 33 4.84 -2.78 -5.62
CA ALA A 33 4.89 -1.51 -6.31
C ALA A 33 6.30 -0.88 -6.25
N GLN A 34 6.99 -0.92 -5.10
CA GLN A 34 8.37 -0.45 -4.98
C GLN A 34 9.32 -1.25 -5.87
N LEU A 35 9.18 -2.59 -5.91
CA LEU A 35 10.03 -3.46 -6.73
C LEU A 35 9.83 -3.20 -8.24
N ILE A 36 8.59 -2.97 -8.67
CA ILE A 36 8.27 -2.72 -10.09
C ILE A 36 8.69 -1.32 -10.52
N SER A 37 8.44 -0.31 -9.68
CA SER A 37 8.69 1.10 -10.02
C SER A 37 10.12 1.56 -9.75
N GLY A 38 10.83 0.88 -8.83
CA GLY A 38 12.09 1.38 -8.26
C GLY A 38 11.92 2.60 -7.35
N CYS A 39 10.70 3.05 -7.10
CA CYS A 39 10.43 4.20 -6.23
C CYS A 39 10.45 3.76 -4.77
N GLU A 40 11.27 4.41 -3.95
CA GLU A 40 11.28 4.18 -2.49
C GLU A 40 9.97 4.64 -1.82
N GLN A 41 9.24 5.57 -2.44
CA GLN A 41 8.04 6.14 -1.88
C GLN A 41 6.80 5.63 -2.60
N VAL A 42 6.01 4.83 -1.90
CA VAL A 42 4.67 4.36 -2.31
C VAL A 42 3.66 4.80 -1.26
N ARG A 43 2.49 5.25 -1.70
CA ARG A 43 1.39 5.66 -0.83
C ARG A 43 0.11 5.01 -1.33
N ILE A 44 -0.62 4.36 -0.44
CA ILE A 44 -1.91 3.76 -0.74
C ILE A 44 -2.96 4.48 0.08
N TYR A 45 -3.87 5.14 -0.63
CA TYR A 45 -5.01 5.82 -0.04
C TYR A 45 -6.25 4.95 -0.20
N LEU A 46 -7.01 4.82 0.88
CA LEU A 46 -8.31 4.18 0.86
C LEU A 46 -9.39 5.22 1.15
N GLU A 47 -10.52 5.03 0.49
CA GLU A 47 -11.70 5.83 0.75
C GLU A 47 -12.25 5.50 2.15
N ASP A 48 -12.38 6.54 2.96
CA ASP A 48 -13.18 6.52 4.17
C ASP A 48 -14.58 7.04 3.83
N LEU A 49 -15.49 6.09 3.58
CA LEU A 49 -16.88 6.37 3.24
C LEU A 49 -17.64 7.06 4.38
N THR A 50 -17.16 6.98 5.62
CA THR A 50 -17.81 7.65 6.76
C THR A 50 -17.46 9.14 6.82
N ARG A 51 -16.32 9.50 6.24
CA ARG A 51 -15.79 10.88 6.23
C ARG A 51 -15.85 11.56 4.87
N GLY A 52 -16.13 10.81 3.80
CA GLY A 52 -16.09 11.34 2.43
C GLY A 52 -14.67 11.79 2.04
N ALA A 53 -13.65 11.04 2.45
CA ALA A 53 -12.26 11.44 2.30
C ALA A 53 -11.36 10.26 1.91
N LEU A 54 -10.27 10.54 1.19
CA LEU A 54 -9.16 9.61 1.03
C LEU A 54 -8.23 9.72 2.24
N THR A 55 -8.01 8.59 2.91
CA THR A 55 -7.10 8.48 4.05
C THR A 55 -5.91 7.62 3.67
N CYS A 56 -4.71 8.01 4.11
CA CYS A 56 -3.50 7.27 3.80
C CYS A 56 -3.42 5.99 4.65
N ALA A 57 -3.82 4.86 4.08
CA ALA A 57 -3.81 3.57 4.77
C ALA A 57 -2.40 2.99 4.89
N HIS A 58 -1.53 3.25 3.90
CA HIS A 58 -0.15 2.78 3.89
C HIS A 58 0.78 3.77 3.19
N ALA A 59 2.00 3.96 3.73
CA ALA A 59 3.03 4.76 3.11
C ALA A 59 4.42 4.20 3.40
N THR A 60 5.33 4.32 2.44
CA THR A 60 6.74 3.90 2.55
C THR A 60 7.69 5.07 2.25
N GLY A 61 8.97 4.88 2.60
CA GLY A 61 10.02 5.87 2.36
C GLY A 61 10.18 6.85 3.52
N ARG A 62 10.51 8.11 3.22
CA ARG A 62 10.72 9.16 4.25
C ARG A 62 9.40 9.85 4.61
N ARG A 63 9.34 10.40 5.84
CA ARG A 63 8.21 11.18 6.37
C ARG A 63 6.88 10.40 6.39
N VAL A 64 6.94 9.10 6.66
CA VAL A 64 5.77 8.20 6.65
C VAL A 64 4.69 8.71 7.61
N GLU A 65 5.05 9.13 8.82
CA GLU A 65 4.06 9.59 9.80
C GLU A 65 3.30 10.84 9.31
N GLU A 66 4.01 11.86 8.83
CA GLU A 66 3.39 13.08 8.28
C GLU A 66 2.47 12.79 7.08
N ILE A 67 2.84 11.82 6.24
CA ILE A 67 2.03 11.40 5.08
C ILE A 67 0.77 10.68 5.53
N ARG A 68 0.86 9.87 6.60
CA ARG A 68 -0.27 9.11 7.13
C ARG A 68 -1.31 10.02 7.79
N GLU A 69 -0.88 11.15 8.34
CA GLU A 69 -1.76 12.17 8.91
C GLU A 69 -2.54 12.96 7.85
N ALA A 70 -2.09 12.96 6.59
CA ALA A 70 -2.77 13.67 5.52
C ALA A 70 -4.06 12.93 5.09
N SER A 71 -5.16 13.68 5.02
CA SER A 71 -6.43 13.24 4.40
C SER A 71 -6.87 14.25 3.34
N PHE A 72 -7.52 13.75 2.30
CA PHE A 72 -7.97 14.55 1.16
C PHE A 72 -9.48 14.41 1.01
N ALA A 73 -10.21 15.51 0.97
CA ALA A 73 -11.65 15.48 0.74
C ALA A 73 -11.97 14.98 -0.67
N ILE A 74 -13.04 14.19 -0.79
CA ILE A 74 -13.61 13.78 -2.07
C ILE A 74 -14.84 14.67 -2.28
N GLY A 75 -14.62 15.94 -2.65
CA GLY A 75 -15.66 16.96 -2.79
C GLY A 75 -15.14 18.28 -3.33
#